data_AF-A0AAD7ZXT3-F1
#
_entry.id   AF-A0AAD7ZXT3-F1
#
_cell.length_a   1.000
_cell.length_b   1.000
_cell.length_c   1.000
_cell.angle_alpha   90.00
_cell.angle_beta   90.00
_cell.angle_gamma   90.00
#
_symmetry.space_group_name_H-M   'P 1'
#
loop_
_entity.id
_entity.type
_entity.pdbx_description
1 polymer ?
#
loop_
_entity_poly.entity_id
_entity_poly.type
_entity_poly.pdbx_seq_one_letter_code
_entity_poly.pdbx_strand_id
1 'polypeptide(L)'
;MSEEELYSKLPKAIQNAAGTQKLDSDLKFIEELAKSSLPKSKSSEVEAELKRSFPLLKFHVSDKKQFPRKKKKPLSMREKRQLGLHKLNKKDMKYEEFEELHSLWTEYIKKYLNLKDLDNKGFTAEPESGNWTHFSHLLSKADFHGALMKVVRSKCSSLVGQSGIVIFDTRNTFKIISKDNIVRTIPKQSSVFAVSVDNYTFTIFGKYFCIKPPERSVKKIRTHILADL
;
A
#
# COMPACT_ATOMS: atom_id res chain seq x y z
N MET A 1 1.57 37.38 -48.25
CA MET A 1 2.75 36.55 -47.93
C MET A 1 2.23 35.20 -47.46
N SER A 2 2.14 34.23 -48.37
CA SER A 2 1.74 32.86 -48.02
C SER A 2 2.87 32.18 -47.23
N GLU A 3 2.56 31.22 -46.35
CA GLU A 3 3.58 30.48 -45.58
C GLU A 3 4.64 29.85 -46.49
N GLU A 4 4.25 29.45 -47.70
CA GLU A 4 5.14 28.88 -48.72
C GLU A 4 6.20 29.88 -49.22
N GLU A 5 5.91 31.18 -49.26
CA GLU A 5 6.89 32.21 -49.63
C GLU A 5 7.91 32.44 -48.51
N LEU A 6 7.49 32.30 -47.24
CA LEU A 6 8.35 32.52 -46.06
C LEU A 6 9.49 31.49 -45.96
N TYR A 7 9.23 30.24 -46.37
CA TYR A 7 10.20 29.16 -46.36
C TYR A 7 10.90 28.95 -47.72
N SER A 8 10.68 29.83 -48.68
CA SER A 8 11.35 29.77 -49.98
C SER A 8 12.82 30.21 -49.87
N LYS A 9 13.68 29.69 -50.75
CA LYS A 9 15.10 30.07 -50.75
C LYS A 9 15.25 31.55 -51.09
N LEU A 10 16.10 32.25 -50.35
CA LEU A 10 16.42 33.66 -50.59
C LEU A 10 16.84 33.91 -52.06
N PRO A 11 16.55 35.08 -52.65
CA PRO A 11 16.96 35.41 -54.01
C PRO A 11 18.48 35.27 -54.24
N LYS A 12 18.88 34.74 -55.41
CA LYS A 12 20.29 34.43 -55.76
C LYS A 12 21.23 35.63 -55.64
N ALA A 13 20.73 36.86 -55.89
CA ALA A 13 21.51 38.08 -55.73
C ALA A 13 21.97 38.31 -54.28
N ILE A 14 21.12 38.00 -53.30
CA ILE A 14 21.41 38.14 -51.87
C ILE A 14 22.35 37.01 -51.41
N GLN A 15 22.16 35.78 -51.91
CA GLN A 15 23.03 34.65 -51.60
C GLN A 15 24.48 34.92 -52.03
N ASN A 16 24.68 35.55 -53.20
CA ASN A 16 26.01 35.86 -53.71
C ASN A 16 26.68 37.02 -52.94
N ALA A 17 25.91 38.02 -52.51
CA ALA A 17 26.42 39.15 -51.72
C ALA A 17 26.78 38.75 -50.27
N ALA A 18 26.05 37.81 -49.68
CA ALA A 18 26.31 37.30 -48.33
C ALA A 18 27.52 36.34 -48.25
N GLY A 19 28.18 36.02 -49.37
CA GLY A 19 29.33 35.11 -49.40
C GLY A 19 29.00 33.68 -48.98
N THR A 20 27.72 33.29 -48.97
CA THR A 20 27.30 31.96 -48.53
C THR A 20 27.65 30.92 -49.59
N GLN A 21 28.68 30.13 -49.33
CA GLN A 21 29.03 28.98 -50.17
C GLN A 21 27.97 27.89 -50.01
N LYS A 22 27.62 27.21 -51.11
CA LYS A 22 26.78 26.00 -51.03
C LYS A 22 27.56 24.94 -50.26
N LEU A 23 26.93 24.39 -49.22
CA LEU A 23 27.49 23.27 -48.47
C LEU A 23 27.40 22.00 -49.33
N ASP A 24 28.56 21.42 -49.65
CA ASP A 24 28.62 20.13 -50.37
C ASP A 24 28.22 18.95 -49.47
N SER A 25 28.47 19.05 -48.16
CA SER A 25 28.00 18.08 -47.16
C SER A 25 27.93 18.70 -45.76
N ASP A 26 26.76 18.61 -45.14
CA ASP A 26 26.49 19.21 -43.81
C ASP A 26 27.46 18.71 -42.73
N LEU A 27 27.85 17.44 -42.76
CA LEU A 27 28.73 16.85 -41.75
C LEU A 27 30.14 17.45 -41.75
N LYS A 28 30.73 17.71 -42.92
CA LYS A 28 32.08 18.30 -43.02
C LYS A 28 32.09 19.73 -42.49
N PHE A 29 31.03 20.50 -42.81
CA PHE A 29 30.89 21.85 -42.30
C PHE A 29 30.74 21.89 -40.78
N ILE A 30 29.91 21.01 -40.22
CA ILE A 30 29.75 20.91 -38.76
C ILE A 30 31.08 20.54 -38.11
N GLU A 31 31.86 19.65 -38.72
CA GLU A 31 33.17 19.25 -38.21
C GLU A 31 34.19 20.40 -38.23
N GLU A 32 34.27 21.16 -39.32
CA GLU A 32 35.12 22.36 -39.42
C GLU A 32 34.69 23.47 -38.46
N LEU A 33 33.38 23.69 -38.32
CA LEU A 33 32.83 24.66 -37.37
C LEU A 33 33.15 24.26 -35.93
N ALA A 34 32.98 22.99 -35.58
CA ALA A 34 33.32 22.49 -34.25
C ALA A 34 34.83 22.62 -33.99
N LYS A 35 35.68 22.24 -34.94
CA LYS A 35 37.15 22.37 -34.81
C LYS A 35 37.62 23.82 -34.68
N SER A 36 36.97 24.77 -35.36
CA SER A 36 37.32 26.20 -35.28
C SER A 36 36.82 26.88 -33.99
N SER A 37 35.70 26.41 -33.44
CA SER A 37 35.09 27.00 -32.23
C SER A 37 35.62 26.41 -30.93
N LEU A 38 36.20 25.20 -30.94
CA LEU A 38 36.72 24.53 -29.75
C LEU A 38 38.24 24.75 -29.54
N PRO A 39 38.72 24.78 -28.29
CA PRO A 39 40.16 24.83 -27.99
C PRO A 39 40.91 23.62 -28.56
N LYS A 40 42.17 23.83 -28.99
CA LYS A 40 43.03 22.80 -29.63
C LYS A 40 43.21 21.52 -28.81
N SER A 41 43.02 21.57 -27.49
CA SER A 41 43.10 20.40 -26.62
C SER A 41 41.97 19.38 -26.84
N LYS A 42 40.83 19.81 -27.40
CA LYS A 42 39.64 18.97 -27.60
C LYS A 42 39.34 18.69 -29.08
N SER A 43 40.12 19.25 -30.00
CA SER A 43 39.87 19.10 -31.45
C SER A 43 40.04 17.66 -31.95
N SER A 44 40.85 16.84 -31.26
CA SER A 44 41.03 15.41 -31.56
C SER A 44 39.84 14.53 -31.18
N GLU A 45 38.96 14.99 -30.28
CA GLU A 45 37.80 14.24 -29.80
C GLU A 45 36.53 14.51 -30.62
N VAL A 46 36.52 15.59 -31.42
CA VAL A 46 35.35 16.05 -32.19
C VAL A 46 34.85 14.97 -33.15
N GLU A 47 35.76 14.31 -33.87
CA GLU A 47 35.40 13.26 -34.82
C GLU A 47 34.82 12.02 -34.14
N ALA A 48 35.30 11.70 -32.93
CA ALA A 48 34.83 10.56 -32.15
C ALA A 48 33.43 10.83 -31.58
N GLU A 49 33.18 12.04 -31.08
CA GLU A 49 31.87 12.45 -30.57
C GLU A 49 30.82 12.64 -31.68
N LEU A 50 31.18 13.15 -32.86
CA LEU A 50 30.24 13.27 -33.99
C LEU A 50 29.77 11.89 -34.50
N LYS A 51 30.64 10.88 -34.46
CA LYS A 51 30.31 9.50 -34.82
C LYS A 51 29.57 8.77 -33.69
N ARG A 52 29.50 9.35 -32.50
CA ARG A 52 28.84 8.74 -31.36
C ARG A 52 27.34 8.81 -31.54
N SER A 53 26.75 7.65 -31.82
CA SER A 53 25.29 7.52 -31.88
C SER A 53 24.71 7.67 -30.47
N PHE A 54 24.12 8.82 -30.18
CA PHE A 54 23.29 8.98 -29.00
C PHE A 54 21.88 8.51 -29.34
N PRO A 55 21.31 7.53 -28.61
CA PRO A 55 19.90 7.22 -28.73
C PRO A 55 19.10 8.36 -28.09
N LEU A 56 18.94 9.47 -28.82
CA LEU A 56 18.14 10.63 -28.41
C LEU A 56 16.64 10.34 -28.43
N LEU A 57 16.24 9.22 -29.04
CA LEU A 57 14.92 8.65 -28.89
C LEU A 57 14.99 7.48 -27.91
N LYS A 58 14.15 7.54 -26.87
CA LYS A 58 13.65 6.33 -26.21
C LYS A 58 13.16 5.43 -27.34
N PHE A 59 13.89 4.34 -27.62
CA PHE A 59 13.37 3.28 -28.47
C PHE A 59 11.98 2.97 -27.92
N HIS A 60 10.94 3.30 -28.67
CA HIS A 60 9.66 2.69 -28.45
C HIS A 60 9.90 1.24 -28.83
N VAL A 61 10.32 0.44 -27.85
CA VAL A 61 10.27 -1.02 -27.97
C VAL A 61 8.84 -1.24 -28.43
N SER A 62 8.66 -1.79 -29.64
CA SER A 62 7.32 -2.14 -30.09
C SER A 62 6.75 -3.00 -28.99
N ASP A 63 5.69 -2.51 -28.34
CA ASP A 63 5.10 -3.21 -27.22
C ASP A 63 4.81 -4.61 -27.74
N LYS A 64 5.57 -5.62 -27.27
CA LYS A 64 5.26 -7.01 -27.56
C LYS A 64 3.78 -7.12 -27.25
N LYS A 65 2.95 -7.43 -28.25
CA LYS A 65 1.50 -7.59 -28.09
C LYS A 65 1.30 -8.68 -27.04
N GLN A 66 1.28 -8.29 -25.77
CA GLN A 66 0.90 -9.16 -24.70
C GLN A 66 -0.58 -9.35 -24.94
N PHE A 67 -0.96 -10.51 -25.46
CA PHE A 67 -2.35 -10.90 -25.46
C PHE A 67 -2.85 -10.66 -24.03
N PRO A 68 -3.89 -9.83 -23.83
CA PRO A 68 -4.38 -9.56 -22.51
C PRO A 68 -4.82 -10.90 -21.94
N ARG A 69 -4.01 -11.48 -21.03
CA ARG A 69 -4.45 -12.64 -20.26
C ARG A 69 -5.78 -12.21 -19.65
N LYS A 70 -6.88 -12.89 -20.02
CA LYS A 70 -8.20 -12.65 -19.44
C LYS A 70 -8.05 -12.91 -17.94
N LYS A 71 -7.77 -11.86 -17.17
CA LYS A 71 -7.71 -11.95 -15.72
C LYS A 71 -9.09 -12.43 -15.30
N LYS A 72 -9.17 -13.60 -14.66
CA LYS A 72 -10.41 -14.08 -14.07
C LYS A 72 -10.93 -12.95 -13.19
N LYS A 73 -12.11 -12.41 -13.52
CA LYS A 73 -12.71 -11.34 -12.70
C LYS A 73 -12.94 -11.94 -11.31
N PRO A 74 -12.51 -11.26 -10.22
CA PRO A 74 -12.83 -11.74 -8.90
C PRO A 74 -14.36 -11.74 -8.75
N LEU A 75 -14.88 -12.74 -8.03
CA LEU A 75 -16.32 -12.84 -7.78
C LEU A 75 -16.87 -11.54 -7.20
N SER A 76 -17.99 -11.07 -7.76
CA SER A 76 -18.73 -9.93 -7.23
C SER A 76 -19.24 -10.24 -5.82
N MET A 77 -19.47 -9.21 -5.00
CA MET A 77 -20.09 -9.39 -3.68
C MET A 77 -21.46 -10.06 -3.77
N ARG A 78 -22.21 -9.85 -4.87
CA ARG A 78 -23.50 -10.52 -5.09
C ARG A 78 -23.31 -12.03 -5.28
N GLU A 79 -22.35 -12.43 -6.11
CA GLU A 79 -21.99 -13.84 -6.35
C GLU A 79 -21.49 -14.51 -5.07
N LYS A 80 -20.62 -13.83 -4.31
CA LYS A 80 -20.12 -14.35 -3.02
C LYS A 80 -21.23 -14.56 -1.99
N ARG A 81 -22.26 -13.71 -1.99
CA ARG A 81 -23.44 -13.86 -1.14
C ARG A 81 -24.31 -15.03 -1.58
N GLN A 82 -24.50 -15.19 -2.89
CA GLN A 82 -25.27 -16.30 -3.46
C GLN A 82 -24.61 -17.66 -3.17
N LEU A 83 -23.27 -17.70 -3.23
CA LEU A 83 -22.47 -18.87 -2.85
C LEU A 83 -22.35 -19.08 -1.33
N GLY A 84 -22.85 -18.15 -0.51
CA GLY A 84 -22.81 -18.30 0.95
C GLY A 84 -21.43 -18.23 1.58
N LEU A 85 -20.39 -17.77 0.87
CA LEU A 85 -18.98 -17.77 1.34
C LEU A 85 -18.74 -17.09 2.69
N HIS A 86 -19.61 -16.16 3.08
CA HIS A 86 -19.52 -15.42 4.35
C HIS A 86 -20.63 -15.78 5.36
N LYS A 87 -21.43 -16.79 5.05
CA LYS A 87 -22.52 -17.28 5.88
C LYS A 87 -21.94 -18.36 6.81
N LEU A 88 -22.11 -18.15 8.11
CA LEU A 88 -21.72 -19.13 9.12
C LEU A 88 -22.91 -19.98 9.50
N ASN A 89 -22.69 -21.27 9.66
CA ASN A 89 -23.64 -22.19 10.28
C ASN A 89 -23.62 -21.94 11.78
N LYS A 90 -24.39 -20.95 12.23
CA LYS A 90 -24.40 -20.50 13.63
C LYS A 90 -24.84 -21.56 14.65
N LYS A 91 -25.48 -22.64 14.19
CA LYS A 91 -26.11 -23.65 15.07
C LYS A 91 -25.16 -24.78 15.48
N ASP A 92 -24.13 -25.02 14.68
CA ASP A 92 -23.27 -26.21 14.83
C ASP A 92 -21.89 -25.87 15.41
N MET A 93 -21.65 -24.60 15.76
CA MET A 93 -20.35 -24.13 16.23
C MET A 93 -20.26 -24.21 17.74
N LYS A 94 -19.31 -25.00 18.25
CA LYS A 94 -19.00 -25.09 19.68
C LYS A 94 -17.82 -24.18 20.02
N TYR A 95 -17.86 -23.56 21.20
CA TYR A 95 -16.80 -22.69 21.70
C TYR A 95 -15.47 -23.44 21.84
N GLU A 96 -15.52 -24.69 22.29
CA GLU A 96 -14.36 -25.58 22.50
C GLU A 96 -13.51 -25.73 21.24
N GLU A 97 -14.14 -25.84 20.06
CA GLU A 97 -13.44 -25.95 18.77
C GLU A 97 -12.60 -24.71 18.43
N PHE A 98 -12.95 -23.55 19.00
CA PHE A 98 -12.22 -22.31 18.78
C PHE A 98 -11.14 -22.04 19.84
N GLU A 99 -11.05 -22.85 20.89
CA GLU A 99 -9.97 -22.72 21.88
C GLU A 99 -8.60 -23.00 21.26
N GLU A 100 -8.52 -23.99 20.35
CA GLU A 100 -7.30 -24.26 19.58
C GLU A 100 -6.89 -23.05 18.71
N LEU A 101 -7.88 -22.40 18.09
CA LEU A 101 -7.65 -21.18 17.31
C LEU A 101 -7.14 -20.04 18.21
N HIS A 102 -7.66 -19.94 19.43
CA HIS A 102 -7.19 -18.96 20.40
C HIS A 102 -5.76 -19.24 20.87
N SER A 103 -5.41 -20.50 21.10
CA SER A 103 -4.04 -20.92 21.43
C SER A 103 -3.07 -20.52 20.32
N LEU A 104 -3.40 -20.82 19.05
CA LEU A 104 -2.59 -20.42 17.90
C LEU A 104 -2.43 -18.90 17.79
N TRP A 105 -3.53 -18.15 17.96
CA TRP A 105 -3.49 -16.69 17.93
C TRP A 105 -2.62 -16.12 19.06
N THR A 106 -2.68 -16.73 20.24
CA THR A 106 -1.89 -16.33 21.41
C THR A 106 -0.39 -16.52 21.17
N GLU A 107 0.02 -17.62 20.54
CA GLU A 107 1.43 -17.78 20.13
C GLU A 107 1.85 -16.79 19.04
N TYR A 108 0.98 -16.57 18.05
CA TYR A 108 1.22 -15.61 16.97
C TYR A 108 1.46 -14.21 17.55
N ILE A 109 0.57 -13.70 18.39
CA ILE A 109 0.63 -12.33 18.86
C ILE A 109 1.83 -12.10 19.80
N LYS A 110 2.19 -13.11 20.61
CA LYS A 110 3.40 -13.10 21.45
C LYS A 110 4.67 -12.93 20.61
N LYS A 111 4.79 -13.69 19.52
CA LYS A 111 5.92 -13.60 18.58
C LYS A 111 5.88 -12.31 17.77
N TYR A 112 4.70 -11.89 17.32
CA TYR A 112 4.54 -10.71 16.47
C TYR A 112 4.88 -9.41 17.21
N LEU A 113 4.53 -9.31 18.49
CA LEU A 113 4.81 -8.16 19.34
C LEU A 113 6.14 -8.28 20.11
N ASN A 114 6.85 -9.41 19.98
CA ASN A 114 8.05 -9.73 20.76
C ASN A 114 7.86 -9.50 22.28
N LEU A 115 6.74 -9.97 22.84
CA LEU A 115 6.37 -9.67 24.23
C LEU A 115 7.44 -10.10 25.25
N LYS A 116 8.12 -11.22 25.01
CA LYS A 116 9.21 -11.68 25.89
C LYS A 116 10.38 -10.68 25.97
N ASP A 117 10.74 -10.07 24.84
CA ASP A 117 11.81 -9.09 24.80
C ASP A 117 11.39 -7.77 25.45
N LEU A 118 10.10 -7.43 25.35
CA LEU A 118 9.52 -6.27 26.01
C LEU A 118 9.44 -6.46 27.53
N ASP A 119 9.05 -7.65 27.99
CA ASP A 119 9.07 -8.03 29.41
C ASP A 119 10.48 -7.92 29.99
N ASN A 120 11.49 -8.47 29.30
CA ASN A 120 12.89 -8.39 29.72
C ASN A 120 13.41 -6.94 29.78
N LYS A 121 12.83 -6.04 28.99
CA LYS A 121 13.15 -4.61 28.96
C LYS A 121 12.31 -3.78 29.95
N GLY A 122 11.44 -4.42 30.75
CA GLY A 122 10.59 -3.74 31.72
C GLY A 122 9.52 -2.85 31.09
N PHE A 123 8.99 -3.23 29.92
CA PHE A 123 7.96 -2.45 29.24
C PHE A 123 6.64 -2.43 30.05
N THR A 124 6.22 -1.25 30.49
CA THR A 124 4.98 -1.08 31.28
C THR A 124 3.71 -0.99 30.44
N ALA A 125 3.82 -1.04 29.09
CA ALA A 125 2.72 -0.78 28.16
C ALA A 125 2.00 0.55 28.39
N GLU A 126 2.70 1.53 28.97
CA GLU A 126 2.18 2.87 29.17
C GLU A 126 2.43 3.75 27.93
N PRO A 127 1.51 4.69 27.62
CA PRO A 127 1.66 5.59 26.47
C PRO A 127 2.95 6.41 26.43
N GLU A 128 3.56 6.66 27.59
CA GLU A 128 4.78 7.45 27.76
C GLU A 128 6.08 6.66 27.50
N SER A 129 5.98 5.33 27.41
CA SER A 129 7.14 4.49 27.14
C SER A 129 7.64 4.69 25.71
N GLY A 130 8.97 4.77 25.52
CA GLY A 130 9.57 5.02 24.20
C GLY A 130 9.18 3.99 23.12
N ASN A 131 8.88 2.75 23.53
CA ASN A 131 8.49 1.67 22.64
C ASN A 131 6.97 1.66 22.31
N TRP A 132 6.15 2.48 22.99
CA TRP A 132 4.69 2.50 22.82
C TRP A 132 4.24 2.78 21.39
N THR A 133 4.88 3.73 20.71
CA THR A 133 4.50 4.12 19.35
C THR A 133 4.70 2.99 18.35
N HIS A 134 5.82 2.27 18.47
CA HIS A 134 6.11 1.10 17.65
C HIS A 134 5.14 -0.05 17.97
N PHE A 135 4.96 -0.32 19.26
CA PHE A 135 4.07 -1.34 19.77
C PHE A 135 2.62 -1.15 19.31
N SER A 136 2.06 0.05 19.50
CA SER A 136 0.69 0.40 19.08
C SER A 136 0.50 0.32 17.57
N HIS A 137 1.53 0.67 16.78
CA HIS A 137 1.51 0.53 15.33
C HIS A 137 1.51 -0.95 14.88
N LEU A 138 2.30 -1.81 15.52
CA LEU A 138 2.27 -3.25 15.27
C LEU A 138 0.90 -3.84 15.64
N LEU A 139 0.42 -3.57 16.86
CA LEU A 139 -0.90 -4.04 17.31
C LEU A 139 -2.02 -3.59 16.37
N SER A 140 -1.95 -2.37 15.85
CA SER A 140 -2.91 -1.85 14.88
C SER A 140 -2.86 -2.55 13.52
N LYS A 141 -1.79 -3.29 13.18
CA LYS A 141 -1.65 -4.05 11.93
C LYS A 141 -1.86 -5.55 12.09
N ALA A 142 -1.89 -6.02 13.34
CA ALA A 142 -2.05 -7.42 13.68
C ALA A 142 -3.41 -7.97 13.22
N ASP A 143 -3.45 -9.28 13.07
CA ASP A 143 -4.69 -10.03 12.88
C ASP A 143 -5.33 -10.37 14.23
N PHE A 144 -6.66 -10.40 14.26
CA PHE A 144 -7.48 -10.65 15.46
C PHE A 144 -8.42 -11.84 15.30
N HIS A 145 -8.32 -12.62 14.22
CA HIS A 145 -8.99 -13.92 14.16
C HIS A 145 -8.41 -14.85 15.23
N GLY A 146 -9.25 -15.39 16.11
CA GLY A 146 -8.82 -16.17 17.28
C GLY A 146 -8.54 -15.33 18.54
N ALA A 147 -8.61 -14.01 18.47
CA ALA A 147 -8.43 -13.17 19.65
C ALA A 147 -9.61 -13.34 20.62
N LEU A 148 -9.31 -13.50 21.91
CA LEU A 148 -10.31 -13.41 22.97
C LEU A 148 -10.57 -11.94 23.26
N MET A 149 -11.77 -11.46 22.94
CA MET A 149 -12.14 -10.05 23.07
C MET A 149 -13.33 -9.88 24.01
N LYS A 150 -13.29 -8.82 24.83
CA LYS A 150 -14.41 -8.39 25.69
C LYS A 150 -14.84 -6.97 25.35
N VAL A 151 -16.14 -6.72 25.23
CA VAL A 151 -16.66 -5.36 25.04
C VAL A 151 -16.63 -4.61 26.38
N VAL A 152 -15.80 -3.58 26.48
CA VAL A 152 -15.70 -2.75 27.70
C VAL A 152 -16.70 -1.60 27.65
N ARG A 153 -16.82 -0.95 26.49
CA ARG A 153 -17.75 0.17 26.28
C ARG A 153 -18.42 0.00 24.93
N SER A 154 -19.69 0.33 24.84
CA SER A 154 -20.41 0.40 23.56
C SER A 154 -21.53 1.42 23.67
N LYS A 155 -21.92 2.01 22.54
CA LYS A 155 -23.13 2.84 22.45
C LYS A 155 -24.40 2.03 22.79
N CYS A 156 -24.37 0.71 22.52
CA CYS A 156 -25.44 -0.20 22.86
C CYS A 156 -25.11 -0.93 24.17
N SER A 157 -25.87 -0.66 25.23
CA SER A 157 -25.64 -1.23 26.56
C SER A 157 -25.73 -2.76 26.58
N SER A 158 -26.56 -3.37 25.74
CA SER A 158 -26.72 -4.83 25.65
C SER A 158 -25.48 -5.56 25.14
N LEU A 159 -24.56 -4.85 24.48
CA LEU A 159 -23.29 -5.40 23.99
C LEU A 159 -22.18 -5.35 25.04
N VAL A 160 -22.31 -4.48 26.04
CA VAL A 160 -21.29 -4.29 27.07
C VAL A 160 -21.16 -5.58 27.90
N GLY A 161 -19.92 -5.98 28.18
CA GLY A 161 -19.62 -7.19 28.94
C GLY A 161 -19.61 -8.48 28.09
N GLN A 162 -20.11 -8.46 26.85
CA GLN A 162 -20.02 -9.62 25.97
C GLN A 162 -18.55 -9.95 25.71
N SER A 163 -18.20 -11.22 25.92
CA SER A 163 -16.87 -11.76 25.68
C SER A 163 -16.92 -12.99 24.79
N GLY A 164 -15.88 -13.19 24.00
CA GLY A 164 -15.78 -14.34 23.13
C GLY A 164 -14.56 -14.32 22.21
N ILE A 165 -14.34 -15.45 21.54
CA ILE A 165 -13.27 -15.61 20.56
C ILE A 165 -13.75 -15.07 19.22
N VAL A 166 -12.95 -14.26 18.54
CA VAL A 166 -13.28 -13.73 17.22
C VAL A 166 -13.17 -14.83 16.17
N ILE A 167 -14.28 -15.16 15.51
CA ILE A 167 -14.30 -16.10 14.38
C ILE A 167 -14.09 -15.35 13.07
N PHE A 168 -14.75 -14.19 12.89
CA PHE A 168 -14.66 -13.40 11.67
C PHE A 168 -14.43 -11.93 11.99
N ASP A 169 -13.40 -11.38 11.37
CA ASP A 169 -13.17 -9.96 11.27
C ASP A 169 -13.64 -9.45 9.89
N THR A 170 -14.69 -8.63 9.89
CA THR A 170 -15.15 -7.92 8.68
C THR A 170 -14.80 -6.44 8.77
N ARG A 171 -15.07 -5.68 7.70
CA ARG A 171 -14.80 -4.24 7.68
C ARG A 171 -15.38 -3.53 8.91
N ASN A 172 -16.63 -3.78 9.28
CA ASN A 172 -17.34 -2.99 10.29
C ASN A 172 -17.76 -3.79 11.53
N THR A 173 -17.65 -5.12 11.50
CA THR A 173 -18.14 -5.97 12.60
C THR A 173 -17.14 -7.07 12.94
N PHE A 174 -17.12 -7.42 14.22
CA PHE A 174 -16.53 -8.66 14.70
C PHE A 174 -17.63 -9.67 14.97
N LYS A 175 -17.47 -10.91 14.49
CA LYS A 175 -18.30 -12.03 14.91
C LYS A 175 -17.54 -12.81 15.97
N ILE A 176 -18.06 -12.83 17.18
CA ILE A 176 -17.46 -13.54 18.31
C ILE A 176 -18.32 -14.73 18.70
N ILE A 177 -17.70 -15.80 19.16
CA ILE A 177 -18.37 -16.91 19.84
C ILE A 177 -18.17 -16.79 21.35
N SER A 178 -19.28 -16.73 22.08
CA SER A 178 -19.27 -16.75 23.54
C SER A 178 -19.28 -18.19 24.06
N LYS A 179 -18.98 -18.37 25.35
CA LYS A 179 -19.01 -19.69 26.02
C LYS A 179 -20.37 -20.38 25.93
N ASP A 180 -21.45 -19.63 25.71
CA ASP A 180 -22.80 -20.14 25.49
C ASP A 180 -22.97 -20.82 24.11
N ASN A 181 -21.91 -21.00 23.32
CA ASN A 181 -21.92 -21.48 21.93
C ASN A 181 -22.73 -20.59 20.96
N ILE A 182 -23.02 -19.35 21.35
CA ILE A 182 -23.78 -18.40 20.52
C ILE A 182 -22.81 -17.45 19.82
N VAL A 183 -22.93 -17.39 18.49
CA VAL A 183 -22.19 -16.42 17.66
C VAL A 183 -22.89 -15.06 17.65
N ARG A 184 -22.26 -14.07 18.26
CA ARG A 184 -22.74 -12.68 18.35
C ARG A 184 -21.98 -11.81 17.35
N THR A 185 -22.67 -10.87 16.71
CA THR A 185 -22.06 -9.93 15.74
C THR A 185 -22.04 -8.55 16.34
N ILE A 186 -20.85 -8.02 16.62
CA ILE A 186 -20.66 -6.76 17.33
C ILE A 186 -20.17 -5.69 16.33
N PRO A 187 -20.84 -4.52 16.23
CA PRO A 187 -20.37 -3.41 15.43
C PRO A 187 -19.13 -2.76 16.06
N LYS A 188 -18.11 -2.52 15.24
CA LYS A 188 -16.85 -1.91 15.68
C LYS A 188 -16.96 -0.41 15.90
N GLN A 189 -17.68 0.29 15.02
CA GLN A 189 -17.75 1.76 15.02
C GLN A 189 -18.15 2.33 16.39
N SER A 190 -19.06 1.64 17.09
CA SER A 190 -19.67 2.09 18.34
C SER A 190 -19.21 1.30 19.56
N SER A 191 -18.09 0.57 19.49
CA SER A 191 -17.65 -0.34 20.55
C SER A 191 -16.14 -0.24 20.81
N VAL A 192 -15.77 -0.41 22.07
CA VAL A 192 -14.40 -0.51 22.58
C VAL A 192 -14.21 -1.91 23.13
N PHE A 193 -13.13 -2.55 22.70
CA PHE A 193 -12.81 -3.92 23.04
C PHE A 193 -11.57 -3.97 23.91
N ALA A 194 -11.54 -4.87 24.88
CA ALA A 194 -10.33 -5.25 25.60
C ALA A 194 -9.88 -6.63 25.13
N VAL A 195 -8.57 -6.76 24.96
CA VAL A 195 -7.89 -8.00 24.59
C VAL A 195 -6.77 -8.21 25.60
N SER A 196 -6.76 -9.37 26.25
CA SER A 196 -5.75 -9.72 27.24
C SER A 196 -4.86 -10.83 26.69
N VAL A 197 -3.55 -10.63 26.80
CA VAL A 197 -2.51 -11.58 26.39
C VAL A 197 -1.43 -11.57 27.48
N ASP A 198 -1.24 -12.70 28.15
CA ASP A 198 -0.35 -12.83 29.31
C ASP A 198 -0.62 -11.73 30.35
N ASN A 199 0.40 -10.92 30.67
CA ASN A 199 0.34 -9.86 31.66
C ASN A 199 -0.18 -8.53 31.07
N TYR A 200 -0.43 -8.48 29.77
CA TYR A 200 -0.83 -7.26 29.09
C TYR A 200 -2.31 -7.26 28.75
N THR A 201 -2.96 -6.12 28.96
CA THR A 201 -4.33 -5.87 28.50
C THR A 201 -4.36 -4.63 27.64
N PHE A 202 -4.80 -4.80 26.39
CA PHE A 202 -4.87 -3.72 25.42
C PHE A 202 -6.33 -3.36 25.14
N THR A 203 -6.61 -2.05 25.15
CA THR A 203 -7.90 -1.51 24.72
C THR A 203 -7.85 -1.07 23.27
N ILE A 204 -8.74 -1.66 22.47
CA ILE A 204 -8.90 -1.40 21.04
C ILE A 204 -10.19 -0.60 20.82
N PHE A 205 -10.04 0.60 20.28
CA PHE A 205 -11.17 1.41 19.83
C PHE A 205 -11.64 0.93 18.45
N GLY A 206 -12.83 0.31 18.41
CA GLY A 206 -13.34 -0.30 17.19
C GLY A 206 -13.57 0.70 16.05
N LYS A 207 -13.81 1.99 16.36
CA LYS A 207 -13.89 3.11 15.40
C LYS A 207 -12.72 3.15 14.41
N TYR A 208 -11.50 2.84 14.85
CA TYR A 208 -10.31 2.82 13.99
C TYR A 208 -10.11 1.48 13.26
N PHE A 209 -10.84 0.45 13.67
CA PHE A 209 -10.79 -0.89 13.10
C PHE A 209 -11.89 -1.14 12.04
N CYS A 210 -12.57 -0.07 11.60
CA CYS A 210 -13.57 -0.05 10.52
C CYS A 210 -12.96 -0.22 9.10
N ILE A 211 -11.95 -1.08 8.99
CA ILE A 211 -11.17 -1.39 7.80
C ILE A 211 -11.09 -2.92 7.70
N LYS A 212 -11.09 -3.46 6.48
CA LYS A 212 -10.94 -4.91 6.28
C LYS A 212 -9.57 -5.39 6.79
N PRO A 213 -9.47 -6.58 7.40
CA PRO A 213 -8.20 -7.14 7.87
C PRO A 213 -7.04 -7.05 6.87
N PRO A 214 -7.17 -7.50 5.61
CA PRO A 214 -6.04 -7.45 4.67
C PRO A 214 -5.64 -6.01 4.30
N GLU A 215 -6.56 -5.06 4.39
CA GLU A 215 -6.26 -3.66 4.10
C GLU A 215 -5.53 -2.99 5.29
N ARG A 216 -5.69 -3.50 6.51
CA ARG A 216 -5.11 -2.96 7.75
C ARG A 216 -3.59 -3.10 7.78
N SER A 217 -3.05 -4.22 7.31
CA SER A 217 -1.60 -4.44 7.30
C SER A 217 -0.86 -3.52 6.30
N VAL A 218 -1.55 -3.12 5.23
CA VAL A 218 -0.97 -2.34 4.12
C VAL A 218 -1.19 -0.84 4.27
N LYS A 219 -2.39 -0.40 4.67
CA LYS A 219 -2.74 1.02 4.71
C LYS A 219 -2.28 1.66 6.02
N LYS A 220 -1.60 2.80 5.94
CA LYS A 220 -1.34 3.66 7.10
C LYS A 220 -2.68 4.24 7.58
N ILE A 221 -3.04 3.99 8.83
CA ILE A 221 -4.25 4.56 9.45
C ILE A 221 -4.03 6.08 9.59
N ARG A 222 -4.86 6.88 8.92
CA ARG A 222 -4.79 8.35 8.88
C ARG A 222 -5.96 9.03 9.61
N THR A 223 -6.46 8.42 10.68
CA THR A 223 -7.61 8.97 11.42
C THR A 223 -7.12 9.88 12.54
N HIS A 224 -7.65 11.11 12.62
CA HIS A 224 -7.51 11.95 13.80
C HIS A 224 -8.07 11.19 15.01
N ILE A 225 -7.22 10.96 16.00
CA ILE A 225 -7.54 10.17 17.19
C ILE A 225 -8.32 11.06 18.16
N LEU A 226 -9.58 11.34 17.85
CA LEU A 226 -10.53 11.85 18.84
C LEU A 226 -11.09 10.66 19.60
N ALA A 227 -10.72 10.56 20.87
CA ALA A 227 -11.19 9.55 21.81
C ALA A 227 -12.65 9.83 22.19
N ASP A 228 -13.57 9.51 21.28
CA ASP A 228 -15.01 9.50 21.55
C ASP A 228 -15.65 8.23 21.01
N LEU A 229 -16.68 7.75 21.72
CA LEU A 229 -17.46 6.54 21.41
C LEU A 229 -18.33 6.70 20.17
#